data_AF-D5UWP2-F1
#
_entry.id   AF-D5UWP2-F1
#
_cell.length_a   1.000
_cell.length_b   1.000
_cell.length_c   1.000
_cell.angle_alpha   90.00
_cell.angle_beta   90.00
_cell.angle_gamma   90.00
#
_symmetry.space_group_name_H-M   'P 1'
#
loop_
_entity.id
_entity.type
_entity.pdbx_description
1 polymer ?
#
loop_
_entity_poly.entity_id
_entity_poly.type
_entity_poly.pdbx_seq_one_letter_code
_entity_poly.pdbx_strand_id
1 'polypeptide(L)'
;MTTAQSNTPAVTTPERFDRDPAWAARTVLPLRILQRDRRPFTSDEIEWARRAVDRGDDLGNRMARAMIDEHAFSMADLDAALETGRTEVPALRELLDVVAQTPDWVDFDACARGAAVCRRAGTLGLDVLATASLMTGYTTSATTRQLVATGRLVEGVDARIHETTQWWARIIAPGDAIRPHHTAWRAAVKVRVIHGLANTTLTRRADWDRAKWGVPINQSDQLGTLGLFSTSFLVAVRALGMPVSAAEGRDVMSLWRYVGWLLGIDDHVLPATEGEGRRRMVQVGQYSPGPDADSAVLGRALYGNWGRHNYPVLQGIRRKVHQRYLGSLETVFAGPWGTRDLGIPMDLPWAVAVTWARHAPVQFAARLSPVVRRWATDRGEQQIATWLRRNEPAAPVR
;
A
#
# COMPACT_ATOMS: atom_id res chain seq x y z
N MET A 1 41.71 31.30 -8.16
CA MET A 1 40.83 30.11 -8.19
C MET A 1 40.62 29.66 -6.75
N THR A 2 39.52 30.07 -6.15
CA THR A 2 39.15 29.64 -4.79
C THR A 2 37.72 29.14 -4.89
N THR A 3 37.58 27.83 -5.09
CA THR A 3 36.29 27.16 -5.14
C THR A 3 35.65 27.22 -3.76
N ALA A 4 34.60 28.04 -3.65
CA ALA A 4 33.71 28.05 -2.50
C ALA A 4 33.09 26.65 -2.36
N GLN A 5 33.43 25.96 -1.27
CA GLN A 5 32.71 24.78 -0.85
C GLN A 5 31.28 25.22 -0.52
N SER A 6 30.32 24.74 -1.30
CA SER A 6 28.91 24.88 -0.99
C SER A 6 28.62 24.12 0.30
N ASN A 7 28.51 24.85 1.42
CA ASN A 7 27.99 24.33 2.68
C ASN A 7 26.49 24.05 2.50
N THR A 8 26.17 22.88 1.94
CA THR A 8 24.84 22.29 2.10
C THR A 8 24.76 21.86 3.57
N PRO A 9 23.81 22.37 4.37
CA PRO A 9 23.68 21.94 5.76
C PRO A 9 23.54 20.41 5.79
N ALA A 10 24.33 19.76 6.65
CA ALA A 10 24.24 18.32 6.85
C ALA A 10 22.79 17.99 7.20
N VAL A 11 22.09 17.30 6.30
CA VAL A 11 20.71 16.85 6.54
C VAL A 11 20.78 15.91 7.73
N THR A 12 20.35 16.37 8.90
CA THR A 12 20.28 15.56 10.11
C THR A 12 19.30 14.43 9.84
N THR A 13 19.80 13.19 9.77
CA THR A 13 18.94 12.02 9.59
C THR A 13 17.93 11.94 10.73
N PRO A 14 16.64 11.71 10.44
CA PRO A 14 15.66 11.52 11.52
C PRO A 14 16.02 10.35 12.44
N GLU A 15 15.82 10.52 13.76
CA GLU A 15 16.22 9.52 14.77
C GLU A 15 15.59 8.14 14.56
N ARG A 16 14.43 8.04 13.89
CA ARG A 16 13.79 6.76 13.58
C ARG A 16 14.54 5.91 12.55
N PHE A 17 15.39 6.52 11.71
CA PHE A 17 16.13 5.78 10.69
C PHE A 17 17.15 4.85 11.33
N ASP A 18 17.07 3.56 11.01
CA ASP A 18 17.97 2.52 11.54
C ASP A 18 18.00 2.45 13.09
N ARG A 19 16.90 2.82 13.75
CA ARG A 19 16.80 2.82 15.22
C ARG A 19 16.92 1.43 15.82
N ASP A 20 16.35 0.43 15.15
CA ASP A 20 16.18 -0.94 15.65
C ASP A 20 16.79 -1.99 14.69
N PRO A 21 18.11 -1.93 14.39
CA PRO A 21 18.72 -2.67 13.27
C PRO A 21 18.64 -4.20 13.42
N ALA A 22 18.74 -4.71 14.65
CA ALA A 22 18.63 -6.14 14.93
C ALA A 22 17.20 -6.66 14.70
N TRP A 23 16.19 -5.86 15.07
CA TRP A 23 14.79 -6.17 14.77
C TRP A 23 14.55 -6.13 13.26
N ALA A 24 15.01 -5.08 12.59
CA ALA A 24 14.87 -4.88 11.15
C ALA A 24 15.49 -6.03 10.35
N ALA A 25 16.74 -6.40 10.65
CA ALA A 25 17.46 -7.50 10.01
C ALA A 25 16.71 -8.84 10.12
N ARG A 26 16.07 -9.10 11.26
CA ARG A 26 15.26 -10.31 11.47
C ARG A 26 13.98 -10.28 10.64
N THR A 27 13.28 -9.15 10.62
CA THR A 27 11.99 -9.00 9.93
C THR A 27 12.15 -9.08 8.40
N VAL A 28 13.25 -8.57 7.84
CA VAL A 28 13.49 -8.64 6.38
C VAL A 28 14.05 -9.98 5.89
N LEU A 29 14.44 -10.88 6.80
CA LEU A 29 15.10 -12.15 6.46
C LEU A 29 14.29 -13.02 5.48
N PRO A 30 12.96 -13.23 5.64
CA PRO A 30 12.19 -14.03 4.70
C PRO A 30 12.23 -13.46 3.27
N LEU A 31 12.13 -12.13 3.13
CA LEU A 31 12.24 -11.46 1.84
C LEU A 31 13.66 -11.59 1.26
N ARG A 32 14.69 -11.49 2.11
CA ARG A 32 16.11 -11.66 1.72
C ARG A 32 16.40 -13.07 1.21
N ILE A 33 15.76 -14.10 1.77
CA ILE A 33 15.84 -15.48 1.25
C ILE A 33 15.24 -15.57 -0.15
N LEU A 34 14.15 -14.85 -0.43
CA LEU A 34 13.50 -14.81 -1.75
C LEU A 34 14.20 -13.88 -2.76
N GLN A 35 15.17 -13.08 -2.33
CA GLN A 35 15.96 -12.23 -3.22
C GLN A 35 16.98 -13.04 -4.01
N ARG A 36 17.03 -12.74 -5.32
CA ARG A 36 18.12 -13.19 -6.20
C ARG A 36 19.35 -12.30 -6.05
N ASP A 37 19.15 -10.99 -6.07
CA ASP A 37 20.21 -10.03 -5.78
C ASP A 37 20.31 -9.78 -4.27
N ARG A 38 21.38 -10.28 -3.67
CA ARG A 38 21.68 -10.15 -2.23
C ARG A 38 22.92 -9.31 -1.96
N ARG A 39 23.37 -8.53 -2.95
CA ARG A 39 24.52 -7.66 -2.80
C ARG A 39 24.29 -6.65 -1.66
N PRO A 40 25.36 -6.23 -0.95
CA PRO A 40 25.27 -5.11 -0.02
C PRO A 40 24.69 -3.87 -0.72
N PHE A 41 23.94 -3.05 0.02
CA PHE A 41 23.47 -1.76 -0.50
C PHE A 41 24.66 -0.85 -0.80
N THR A 42 24.63 -0.17 -1.93
CA THR A 42 25.64 0.84 -2.28
C THR A 42 25.49 2.07 -1.38
N SER A 43 26.53 2.89 -1.30
CA SER A 43 26.48 4.15 -0.56
C SER A 43 25.32 5.04 -1.01
N ASP A 44 25.01 5.09 -2.31
CA ASP A 44 23.90 5.87 -2.87
C ASP A 44 22.53 5.33 -2.45
N GLU A 45 22.38 4.00 -2.38
CA GLU A 45 21.15 3.37 -1.90
C GLU A 45 20.91 3.67 -0.41
N ILE A 46 21.96 3.60 0.41
CA ILE A 46 21.86 3.93 1.84
C ILE A 46 21.55 5.41 2.03
N GLU A 47 22.25 6.28 1.30
CA GLU A 47 22.04 7.73 1.35
C GLU A 47 20.65 8.13 0.86
N TRP A 48 20.12 7.47 -0.18
CA TRP A 48 18.73 7.64 -0.58
C TRP A 48 17.79 7.24 0.55
N ALA A 49 17.95 6.06 1.15
CA ALA A 49 17.07 5.59 2.21
C ALA A 49 17.06 6.57 3.39
N ARG A 50 18.25 7.06 3.78
CA ARG A 50 18.44 8.06 4.83
C ARG A 50 17.68 9.36 4.55
N ARG A 51 17.83 9.92 3.35
CA ARG A 51 17.14 11.16 2.94
C ARG A 51 15.66 10.97 2.69
N ALA A 52 15.25 9.79 2.22
CA ALA A 52 13.87 9.49 1.87
C ALA A 52 12.94 9.49 3.09
N VAL A 53 13.47 9.35 4.31
CA VAL A 53 12.72 9.46 5.57
C VAL A 53 12.36 10.91 5.92
N ASP A 54 13.08 11.90 5.39
CA ASP A 54 12.85 13.33 5.63
C ASP A 54 12.39 14.10 4.38
N ARG A 55 12.01 13.39 3.31
CA ARG A 55 11.56 14.00 2.05
C ARG A 55 10.16 13.52 1.69
N GLY A 56 9.22 14.46 1.56
CA GLY A 56 7.84 14.22 1.12
C GLY A 56 7.67 14.26 -0.40
N ASP A 57 6.42 14.32 -0.85
CA ASP A 57 6.07 14.71 -2.21
C ASP A 57 5.79 16.23 -2.25
N ASP A 58 6.70 16.99 -2.87
CA ASP A 58 6.62 18.45 -2.88
C ASP A 58 5.38 18.96 -3.63
N LEU A 59 4.98 18.31 -4.72
CA LEU A 59 3.80 18.71 -5.49
C LEU A 59 2.51 18.45 -4.70
N GLY A 60 2.35 17.25 -4.12
CA GLY A 60 1.21 16.94 -3.26
C GLY A 60 1.11 17.89 -2.07
N ASN A 61 2.24 18.22 -1.45
CA ASN A 61 2.29 19.20 -0.36
C ASN A 61 1.95 20.63 -0.81
N ARG A 62 2.34 21.05 -2.03
CA ARG A 62 1.89 22.32 -2.61
C ARG A 62 0.38 22.33 -2.86
N MET A 63 -0.18 21.25 -3.41
CA MET A 63 -1.63 21.12 -3.61
C MET A 63 -2.40 21.24 -2.29
N ALA A 64 -1.87 20.65 -1.22
CA ALA A 64 -2.45 20.75 0.11
C ALA A 64 -2.46 22.18 0.66
N ARG A 65 -1.36 22.93 0.51
CA ARG A 65 -1.27 24.34 0.94
C ARG A 65 -2.18 25.24 0.10
N ALA A 66 -2.21 25.03 -1.21
CA ALA A 66 -3.15 25.73 -2.09
C ALA A 66 -4.61 25.49 -1.68
N MET A 67 -4.94 24.27 -1.24
CA MET A 67 -6.29 23.94 -0.78
C MET A 67 -6.62 24.46 0.62
N ILE A 68 -5.72 24.30 1.60
CA ILE A 68 -6.00 24.60 3.02
C ILE A 68 -5.69 26.06 3.38
N ASP A 69 -4.59 26.62 2.87
CA ASP A 69 -4.13 27.96 3.24
C ASP A 69 -4.70 29.01 2.31
N GLU A 70 -4.58 28.77 1.01
CA GLU A 70 -4.98 29.72 -0.04
C GLU A 70 -6.46 29.56 -0.44
N HIS A 71 -7.10 28.46 -0.03
CA HIS A 71 -8.49 28.12 -0.41
C HIS A 71 -8.72 28.19 -1.93
N ALA A 72 -7.68 27.86 -2.72
CA ALA A 72 -7.65 28.05 -4.16
C ALA A 72 -8.58 27.09 -4.92
N PHE A 73 -8.91 25.94 -4.34
CA PHE A 73 -9.81 24.94 -4.93
C PHE A 73 -10.39 24.00 -3.87
N SER A 74 -11.46 23.30 -4.20
CA SER A 74 -12.09 22.25 -3.41
C SER A 74 -11.82 20.84 -3.97
N MET A 75 -12.15 19.78 -3.22
CA MET A 75 -12.07 18.42 -3.77
C MET A 75 -12.96 18.21 -5.00
N ALA A 76 -14.07 18.95 -5.13
CA ALA A 76 -14.93 18.90 -6.29
C ALA A 76 -14.26 19.51 -7.53
N ASP A 77 -13.53 20.61 -7.36
CA ASP A 77 -12.75 21.23 -8.44
C ASP A 77 -11.61 20.31 -8.89
N LEU A 78 -10.94 19.62 -7.94
CA LEU A 78 -9.96 18.58 -8.27
C LEU A 78 -10.60 17.44 -9.07
N ASP A 79 -11.74 16.91 -8.63
CA ASP A 79 -12.44 15.83 -9.33
C ASP A 79 -12.82 16.25 -10.76
N ALA A 80 -13.36 17.46 -10.92
CA ALA A 80 -13.70 18.04 -12.23
C ALA A 80 -12.47 18.25 -13.13
N ALA A 81 -11.38 18.76 -12.58
CA ALA A 81 -10.13 18.97 -13.31
C ALA A 81 -9.51 17.66 -13.79
N LEU A 82 -9.50 16.63 -12.93
CA LEU A 82 -8.99 15.31 -13.27
C LEU A 82 -9.86 14.60 -14.31
N GLU A 83 -11.18 14.82 -14.31
CA GLU A 83 -12.12 14.27 -15.28
C GLU A 83 -12.03 14.93 -16.65
N THR A 84 -11.97 16.27 -16.68
CA THR A 84 -12.00 17.04 -17.92
C THR A 84 -10.61 17.27 -18.52
N GLY A 85 -9.56 17.09 -17.71
CA GLY A 85 -8.18 17.44 -18.05
C GLY A 85 -7.96 18.94 -18.20
N ARG A 86 -8.88 19.78 -17.69
CA ARG A 86 -8.86 21.23 -17.87
C ARG A 86 -9.20 21.93 -16.57
N THR A 87 -8.58 23.09 -16.34
CA THR A 87 -8.84 23.93 -15.17
C THR A 87 -8.26 25.34 -15.37
N GLU A 88 -8.95 26.31 -14.77
CA GLU A 88 -8.46 27.69 -14.65
C GLU A 88 -7.65 27.91 -13.37
N VAL A 89 -7.68 26.96 -12.42
CA VAL A 89 -6.92 27.06 -11.17
C VAL A 89 -5.45 26.72 -11.43
N PRO A 90 -4.49 27.66 -11.22
CA PRO A 90 -3.09 27.43 -11.55
C PRO A 90 -2.46 26.22 -10.85
N ALA A 91 -2.79 26.00 -9.56
CA ALA A 91 -2.30 24.84 -8.82
C ALA A 91 -2.77 23.51 -9.43
N LEU A 92 -4.04 23.41 -9.82
CA LEU A 92 -4.55 22.20 -10.47
C LEU A 92 -3.97 22.00 -11.87
N ARG A 93 -3.64 23.09 -12.59
CA ARG A 93 -2.96 23.03 -13.88
C ARG A 93 -1.55 22.45 -13.73
N GLU A 94 -0.79 22.91 -12.74
CA GLU A 94 0.54 22.35 -12.42
C GLU A 94 0.46 20.84 -12.13
N LEU A 95 -0.54 20.42 -11.33
CA LEU A 95 -0.76 19.00 -11.06
C LEU A 95 -1.02 18.23 -12.35
N LEU A 96 -1.97 18.70 -13.17
CA LEU A 96 -2.34 18.07 -14.44
C LEU A 96 -1.15 17.98 -15.39
N ASP A 97 -0.36 19.04 -15.55
CA ASP A 97 0.81 19.07 -16.42
C ASP A 97 1.82 17.99 -16.03
N VAL A 98 2.02 17.75 -14.73
CA VAL A 98 2.91 16.69 -14.25
C VAL A 98 2.31 15.30 -14.50
N VAL A 99 1.06 15.06 -14.10
CA VAL A 99 0.48 13.71 -14.18
C VAL A 99 0.06 13.31 -15.61
N ALA A 100 -0.12 14.26 -16.51
CA ALA A 100 -0.42 14.01 -17.91
C ALA A 100 0.80 13.56 -18.72
N GLN A 101 2.02 13.90 -18.29
CA GLN A 101 3.25 13.57 -19.01
C GLN A 101 3.40 12.08 -19.30
N THR A 102 2.92 11.20 -18.41
CA THR A 102 2.97 9.72 -18.52
C THR A 102 4.36 9.20 -18.95
N PRO A 103 5.17 8.61 -18.05
CA PRO A 103 6.52 8.17 -18.41
C PRO A 103 6.57 7.19 -19.59
N ASP A 104 7.60 7.28 -20.42
CA ASP A 104 7.78 6.43 -21.62
C ASP A 104 7.80 4.93 -21.33
N TRP A 105 8.15 4.54 -20.10
CA TRP A 105 8.17 3.14 -19.68
C TRP A 105 6.78 2.56 -19.35
N VAL A 106 5.72 3.39 -19.34
CA VAL A 106 4.37 2.95 -19.00
C VAL A 106 3.75 2.16 -20.16
N ASP A 107 3.62 0.85 -19.96
CA ASP A 107 2.81 -0.03 -20.80
C ASP A 107 1.41 -0.20 -20.17
N PHE A 108 0.41 0.48 -20.74
CA PHE A 108 -0.97 0.42 -20.27
C PHE A 108 -1.58 -0.98 -20.42
N ASP A 109 -1.18 -1.75 -21.43
CA ASP A 109 -1.68 -3.12 -21.60
C ASP A 109 -1.09 -4.04 -20.54
N ALA A 110 0.18 -3.84 -20.17
CA ALA A 110 0.79 -4.51 -19.01
C ALA A 110 0.06 -4.15 -17.72
N CYS A 111 -0.27 -2.87 -17.51
CA CYS A 111 -1.05 -2.43 -16.35
C CYS A 111 -2.43 -3.13 -16.31
N ALA A 112 -3.12 -3.20 -17.44
CA ALA A 112 -4.43 -3.86 -17.55
C ALA A 112 -4.35 -5.38 -17.29
N ARG A 113 -3.31 -6.05 -17.78
CA ARG A 113 -3.03 -7.47 -17.48
C ARG A 113 -2.69 -7.67 -15.99
N GLY A 114 -1.91 -6.78 -15.39
CA GLY A 114 -1.58 -6.79 -13.97
C GLY A 114 -2.83 -6.64 -13.10
N ALA A 115 -3.69 -5.68 -13.46
CA ALA A 115 -4.99 -5.49 -12.84
C ALA A 115 -5.86 -6.77 -12.92
N ALA A 116 -5.86 -7.46 -14.05
CA ALA A 116 -6.59 -8.72 -14.21
C ALA A 116 -6.06 -9.84 -13.29
N VAL A 117 -4.75 -9.90 -13.05
CA VAL A 117 -4.15 -10.83 -12.08
C VAL A 117 -4.66 -10.54 -10.67
N CYS A 118 -4.69 -9.27 -10.26
CA CYS A 118 -5.24 -8.86 -8.96
C CYS A 118 -6.74 -9.19 -8.84
N ARG A 119 -7.55 -8.94 -9.88
CA ARG A 119 -8.98 -9.29 -9.88
C ARG A 119 -9.21 -10.80 -9.77
N ARG A 120 -8.42 -11.61 -10.49
CA ARG A 120 -8.46 -13.09 -10.40
C ARG A 120 -8.12 -13.63 -9.01
N ALA A 121 -7.40 -12.89 -8.18
CA ALA A 121 -7.17 -13.27 -6.79
C ALA A 121 -8.46 -13.23 -5.95
N GLY A 122 -9.44 -12.39 -6.31
CA GLY A 122 -10.76 -12.36 -5.67
C GLY A 122 -10.67 -12.21 -4.15
N THR A 123 -11.35 -13.10 -3.40
CA THR A 123 -11.27 -13.08 -1.92
C THR A 123 -9.87 -13.37 -1.38
N LEU A 124 -9.05 -14.17 -2.08
CA LEU A 124 -7.67 -14.41 -1.65
C LEU A 124 -6.86 -13.11 -1.68
N GLY A 125 -7.10 -12.27 -2.69
CA GLY A 125 -6.48 -10.94 -2.78
C GLY A 125 -6.87 -10.07 -1.58
N LEU A 126 -8.15 -10.07 -1.19
CA LEU A 126 -8.62 -9.35 -0.01
C LEU A 126 -8.01 -9.88 1.30
N ASP A 127 -7.90 -11.21 1.45
CA ASP A 127 -7.26 -11.84 2.61
C ASP A 127 -5.78 -11.42 2.71
N VAL A 128 -5.05 -11.39 1.58
CA VAL A 128 -3.65 -10.97 1.50
C VAL A 128 -3.48 -9.48 1.81
N LEU A 129 -4.38 -8.63 1.33
CA LEU A 129 -4.33 -7.19 1.63
C LEU A 129 -4.60 -6.92 3.11
N ALA A 130 -5.52 -7.66 3.73
CA ALA A 130 -5.81 -7.53 5.15
C ALA A 130 -4.64 -8.01 6.03
N THR A 131 -4.00 -9.12 5.64
CA THR A 131 -2.97 -9.81 6.45
C THR A 131 -1.55 -9.37 6.06
N ALA A 132 -0.91 -10.12 5.16
CA ALA A 132 0.46 -9.97 4.70
C ALA A 132 0.84 -8.55 4.20
N SER A 133 -0.16 -7.72 3.92
CA SER A 133 0.01 -6.32 3.55
C SER A 133 -0.27 -5.41 4.76
N LEU A 134 -1.53 -5.15 5.09
CA LEU A 134 -1.89 -4.10 6.06
C LEU A 134 -1.48 -4.44 7.50
N MET A 135 -1.87 -5.62 8.01
CA MET A 135 -1.55 -6.03 9.39
C MET A 135 -0.04 -6.19 9.58
N THR A 136 0.64 -6.84 8.63
CA THR A 136 2.10 -6.95 8.67
C THR A 136 2.77 -5.58 8.57
N GLY A 137 2.19 -4.62 7.85
CA GLY A 137 2.65 -3.23 7.80
C GLY A 137 2.62 -2.52 9.17
N TYR A 138 1.76 -2.94 10.10
CA TYR A 138 1.72 -2.39 11.46
C TYR A 138 2.82 -2.93 12.38
N THR A 139 3.61 -3.92 11.94
CA THR A 139 4.73 -4.45 12.74
C THR A 139 5.91 -3.49 12.84
N THR A 140 5.96 -2.45 12.01
CA THR A 140 6.91 -1.34 12.13
C THR A 140 6.19 -0.09 12.63
N SER A 141 6.85 0.71 13.47
CA SER A 141 6.33 2.02 13.88
C SER A 141 6.53 3.14 12.84
N ALA A 142 7.10 2.84 11.67
CA ALA A 142 7.40 3.84 10.64
C ALA A 142 6.18 4.68 10.26
N THR A 143 5.01 4.03 10.17
CA THR A 143 3.76 4.64 9.71
C THR A 143 2.66 4.65 10.77
N THR A 144 2.88 4.13 11.98
CA THR A 144 1.79 3.92 12.96
C THR A 144 1.28 5.24 13.52
N ARG A 145 2.19 6.15 13.90
CA ARG A 145 1.85 7.48 14.44
C ARG A 145 0.96 8.29 13.49
N GLN A 146 1.29 8.32 12.20
CA GLN A 146 0.48 9.04 11.20
C GLN A 146 -0.91 8.41 11.02
N LEU A 147 -1.04 7.09 11.14
CA LEU A 147 -2.31 6.40 11.01
C LEU A 147 -3.20 6.60 12.25
N VAL A 148 -2.63 6.54 13.45
CA VAL A 148 -3.33 6.80 14.72
C VAL A 148 -3.73 8.27 14.84
N ALA A 149 -2.85 9.21 14.46
CA ALA A 149 -3.11 10.64 14.57
C ALA A 149 -4.30 11.12 13.73
N THR A 150 -4.69 10.38 12.68
CA THR A 150 -5.92 10.68 11.92
C THR A 150 -7.21 10.21 12.61
N GLY A 151 -7.12 9.35 13.64
CA GLY A 151 -8.25 8.75 14.36
C GLY A 151 -9.09 7.74 13.56
N ARG A 152 -9.04 7.80 12.22
CA ARG A 152 -9.90 7.02 11.32
C ARG A 152 -9.64 5.52 11.33
N LEU A 153 -8.47 5.07 11.80
CA LEU A 153 -8.13 3.63 11.93
C LEU A 153 -8.30 3.08 13.34
N VAL A 154 -8.69 3.90 14.31
CA VAL A 154 -8.99 3.47 15.68
C VAL A 154 -10.51 3.43 15.88
N GLU A 155 -11.19 4.54 15.60
CA GLU A 155 -12.63 4.68 15.82
C GLU A 155 -13.44 4.37 14.55
N GLY A 156 -12.88 4.66 13.38
CA GLY A 156 -13.52 4.51 12.07
C GLY A 156 -12.99 3.34 11.23
N VAL A 157 -12.36 2.34 11.85
CA VAL A 157 -11.58 1.31 11.13
C VAL A 157 -12.39 0.62 10.03
N ASP A 158 -13.67 0.30 10.28
CA ASP A 158 -14.52 -0.38 9.30
C ASP A 158 -14.70 0.49 8.04
N ALA A 159 -14.93 1.79 8.20
CA ALA A 159 -15.03 2.73 7.08
C ALA A 159 -13.71 2.90 6.36
N ARG A 160 -12.60 3.01 7.08
CA ARG A 160 -11.29 3.21 6.45
C ARG A 160 -10.81 1.98 5.67
N ILE A 161 -11.07 0.78 6.17
CA ILE A 161 -10.80 -0.48 5.44
C ILE A 161 -11.70 -0.57 4.20
N HIS A 162 -12.98 -0.21 4.31
CA HIS A 162 -13.86 -0.16 3.15
C HIS A 162 -13.37 0.81 2.07
N GLU A 163 -12.99 2.04 2.45
CA GLU A 163 -12.44 3.05 1.53
C GLU A 163 -11.20 2.55 0.78
N THR A 164 -10.27 1.92 1.50
CA THR A 164 -9.03 1.42 0.91
C THR A 164 -9.31 0.25 -0.05
N THR A 165 -10.22 -0.66 0.32
CA THR A 165 -10.64 -1.74 -0.58
C THR A 165 -11.39 -1.21 -1.80
N GLN A 166 -12.21 -0.16 -1.64
CA GLN A 166 -12.90 0.48 -2.77
C GLN A 166 -11.89 1.15 -3.71
N TRP A 167 -10.91 1.86 -3.15
CA TRP A 167 -9.82 2.44 -3.93
C TRP A 167 -9.04 1.36 -4.68
N TRP A 168 -8.62 0.29 -4.02
CA TRP A 168 -7.93 -0.83 -4.66
C TRP A 168 -8.77 -1.45 -5.79
N ALA A 169 -10.06 -1.69 -5.56
CA ALA A 169 -10.98 -2.21 -6.58
C ALA A 169 -11.10 -1.27 -7.79
N ARG A 170 -11.06 0.06 -7.59
CA ARG A 170 -11.01 1.03 -8.69
C ARG A 170 -9.69 0.95 -9.43
N ILE A 171 -8.55 0.87 -8.73
CA ILE A 171 -7.22 0.78 -9.33
C ILE A 171 -7.11 -0.42 -10.26
N ILE A 172 -7.62 -1.57 -9.83
CA ILE A 172 -7.55 -2.80 -10.62
C ILE A 172 -8.73 -2.95 -11.58
N ALA A 173 -9.56 -1.94 -11.81
CA ALA A 173 -10.73 -2.06 -12.69
C ALA A 173 -10.34 -2.50 -14.13
N PRO A 174 -11.23 -3.22 -14.84
CA PRO A 174 -10.93 -3.72 -16.17
C PRO A 174 -10.80 -2.60 -17.21
N GLY A 175 -10.15 -2.93 -18.33
CA GLY A 175 -10.01 -2.03 -19.48
C GLY A 175 -9.07 -0.86 -19.21
N ASP A 176 -9.46 0.32 -19.69
CA ASP A 176 -8.62 1.52 -19.71
C ASP A 176 -8.65 2.34 -18.42
N ALA A 177 -9.12 1.76 -17.30
CA ALA A 177 -9.37 2.50 -16.06
C ALA A 177 -8.15 3.32 -15.57
N ILE A 178 -6.94 2.83 -15.80
CA ILE A 178 -5.68 3.45 -15.36
C ILE A 178 -5.11 4.48 -16.35
N ARG A 179 -5.69 4.62 -17.56
CA ARG A 179 -5.27 5.66 -18.51
C ARG A 179 -5.64 7.05 -17.98
N PRO A 180 -4.93 8.12 -18.40
CA PRO A 180 -5.23 9.49 -18.00
C PRO A 180 -6.72 9.83 -18.09
N HIS A 181 -7.25 10.53 -17.08
CA HIS A 181 -8.66 10.91 -16.93
C HIS A 181 -9.66 9.77 -16.64
N HIS A 182 -9.26 8.51 -16.73
CA HIS A 182 -10.12 7.38 -16.34
C HIS A 182 -10.14 7.16 -14.82
N THR A 183 -11.09 6.35 -14.36
CA THR A 183 -11.47 6.23 -12.94
C THR A 183 -10.33 5.80 -12.01
N ALA A 184 -9.48 4.85 -12.40
CA ALA A 184 -8.34 4.41 -11.58
C ALA A 184 -7.25 5.48 -11.53
N TRP A 185 -6.94 6.10 -12.67
CA TRP A 185 -5.97 7.18 -12.74
C TRP A 185 -6.35 8.35 -11.84
N ARG A 186 -7.61 8.81 -11.96
CA ARG A 186 -8.15 9.87 -11.11
C ARG A 186 -8.09 9.51 -9.63
N ALA A 187 -8.43 8.25 -9.29
CA ALA A 187 -8.35 7.76 -7.92
C ALA A 187 -6.91 7.72 -7.38
N ALA A 188 -5.91 7.39 -8.19
CA ALA A 188 -4.50 7.43 -7.79
C ALA A 188 -4.02 8.87 -7.56
N VAL A 189 -4.27 9.77 -8.52
CA VAL A 189 -3.87 11.19 -8.39
C VAL A 189 -4.56 11.87 -7.21
N LYS A 190 -5.84 11.57 -6.97
CA LYS A 190 -6.57 12.07 -5.79
C LYS A 190 -5.92 11.65 -4.48
N VAL A 191 -5.37 10.43 -4.40
CA VAL A 191 -4.64 9.97 -3.20
C VAL A 191 -3.35 10.76 -2.99
N ARG A 192 -2.64 11.16 -4.05
CA ARG A 192 -1.47 12.06 -3.93
C ARG A 192 -1.82 13.37 -3.21
N VAL A 193 -2.93 14.00 -3.60
CA VAL A 193 -3.41 15.22 -2.94
C VAL A 193 -3.84 14.95 -1.49
N ILE A 194 -4.54 13.84 -1.23
CA ILE A 194 -4.91 13.43 0.14
C ILE A 194 -3.67 13.19 1.02
N HIS A 195 -2.62 12.57 0.47
CA HIS A 195 -1.35 12.40 1.16
C HIS A 195 -0.69 13.74 1.49
N GLY A 196 -0.70 14.69 0.55
CA GLY A 196 -0.25 16.06 0.82
C GLY A 196 -1.04 16.76 1.93
N LEU A 197 -2.37 16.61 1.94
CA LEU A 197 -3.25 17.17 2.98
C LEU A 197 -2.92 16.57 4.35
N ALA A 198 -2.76 15.25 4.42
CA ALA A 198 -2.41 14.55 5.65
C ALA A 198 -1.00 14.94 6.13
N ASN A 199 -0.01 15.02 5.23
CA ASN A 199 1.35 15.47 5.53
C ASN A 199 1.36 16.88 6.10
N THR A 200 0.70 17.82 5.42
CA THR A 200 0.63 19.23 5.82
C THR A 200 -0.05 19.39 7.17
N THR A 201 -1.16 18.66 7.40
CA THR A 201 -1.88 18.65 8.67
C THR A 201 -1.02 18.10 9.80
N LEU A 202 -0.36 16.95 9.60
CA LEU A 202 0.47 16.30 10.62
C LEU A 202 1.67 17.17 11.01
N THR A 203 2.34 17.77 10.02
CA THR A 203 3.50 18.63 10.23
C THR A 203 3.18 19.89 11.05
N ARG A 204 1.91 20.33 11.07
CA ARG A 204 1.45 21.48 11.86
C ARG A 204 1.10 21.14 13.30
N ARG A 205 1.03 19.86 13.66
CA ARG A 205 0.68 19.49 15.03
C ARG A 205 1.86 19.80 15.95
N ALA A 206 1.56 20.38 17.11
CA ALA A 206 2.57 20.69 18.13
C ALA A 206 3.30 19.44 18.66
N ASP A 207 2.69 18.26 18.53
CA ASP A 207 3.25 16.97 18.96
C ASP A 207 4.02 16.23 17.83
N TRP A 208 4.20 16.83 16.64
CA TRP A 208 5.00 16.23 15.58
C TRP A 208 6.46 16.69 15.63
N ASP A 209 7.33 15.80 16.10
CA ASP A 209 8.77 16.02 16.11
C ASP A 209 9.41 15.51 14.79
N ARG A 210 9.76 16.44 13.90
CA ARG A 210 10.41 16.11 12.62
C ARG A 210 11.84 15.57 12.81
N ALA A 211 12.58 16.01 13.81
CA ALA A 211 13.94 15.48 14.03
C ALA A 211 13.87 14.01 14.44
N LYS A 212 12.83 13.63 15.18
CA LYS A 212 12.60 12.23 15.56
C LYS A 212 11.98 11.39 14.44
N TRP A 213 10.93 11.91 13.81
CA TRP A 213 10.05 11.14 12.92
C TRP A 213 10.20 11.48 11.45
N GLY A 214 11.01 12.46 11.07
CA GLY A 214 11.08 12.95 9.70
C GLY A 214 9.75 13.55 9.21
N VAL A 215 9.61 13.62 7.89
CA VAL A 215 8.41 14.12 7.23
C VAL A 215 7.34 13.01 7.21
N PRO A 216 6.07 13.28 7.58
CA PRO A 216 5.00 12.29 7.46
C PRO A 216 4.81 11.86 6.00
N ILE A 217 4.42 10.62 5.69
CA ILE A 217 4.12 10.18 4.31
C ILE A 217 5.28 10.53 3.34
N ASN A 218 6.50 10.33 3.81
CA ASN A 218 7.72 10.56 3.06
C ASN A 218 7.95 9.48 1.99
N GLN A 219 8.97 9.67 1.17
CA GLN A 219 9.32 8.79 0.05
C GLN A 219 9.60 7.35 0.48
N SER A 220 10.22 7.13 1.64
CA SER A 220 10.49 5.77 2.15
C SER A 220 9.18 5.07 2.55
N ASP A 221 8.33 5.76 3.30
CA ASP A 221 7.04 5.21 3.77
C ASP A 221 6.07 4.94 2.60
N GLN A 222 6.04 5.85 1.61
CA GLN A 222 5.26 5.67 0.39
C GLN A 222 5.76 4.48 -0.44
N LEU A 223 7.08 4.32 -0.62
CA LEU A 223 7.65 3.17 -1.33
C LEU A 223 7.39 1.85 -0.61
N GLY A 224 7.54 1.83 0.72
CA GLY A 224 7.23 0.66 1.55
C GLY A 224 5.76 0.26 1.40
N THR A 225 4.84 1.23 1.50
CA THR A 225 3.40 1.01 1.35
C THR A 225 3.05 0.52 -0.07
N LEU A 226 3.66 1.09 -1.12
CA LEU A 226 3.51 0.61 -2.49
C LEU A 226 3.96 -0.86 -2.63
N GLY A 227 5.04 -1.22 -1.94
CA GLY A 227 5.56 -2.57 -1.89
C GLY A 227 4.59 -3.58 -1.27
N LEU A 228 3.74 -3.15 -0.33
CA LEU A 228 2.68 -3.99 0.25
C LEU A 228 1.62 -4.39 -0.80
N PHE A 229 1.22 -3.48 -1.67
CA PHE A 229 0.26 -3.75 -2.75
C PHE A 229 0.84 -4.53 -3.93
N SER A 230 2.17 -4.49 -4.10
CA SER A 230 2.86 -5.06 -5.27
C SER A 230 3.66 -6.32 -4.90
N THR A 231 4.85 -6.14 -4.34
CA THR A 231 5.79 -7.22 -4.07
C THR A 231 5.28 -8.16 -2.99
N SER A 232 4.82 -7.63 -1.84
CA SER A 232 4.29 -8.47 -0.75
C SER A 232 3.02 -9.20 -1.20
N PHE A 233 2.13 -8.51 -1.92
CA PHE A 233 0.97 -9.14 -2.53
C PHE A 233 1.35 -10.35 -3.40
N LEU A 234 2.30 -10.19 -4.32
CA LEU A 234 2.77 -11.26 -5.21
C LEU A 234 3.46 -12.42 -4.48
N VAL A 235 4.17 -12.15 -3.38
CA VAL A 235 4.76 -13.19 -2.52
C VAL A 235 3.64 -13.96 -1.80
N ALA A 236 2.70 -13.23 -1.20
CA ALA A 236 1.65 -13.80 -0.37
C ALA A 236 0.62 -14.62 -1.16
N VAL A 237 0.14 -14.14 -2.32
CA VAL A 237 -0.80 -14.93 -3.15
C VAL A 237 -0.18 -16.25 -3.61
N ARG A 238 1.13 -16.27 -3.91
CA ARG A 238 1.86 -17.51 -4.25
C ARG A 238 1.98 -18.45 -3.05
N ALA A 239 2.32 -17.91 -1.88
CA ALA A 239 2.40 -18.68 -0.64
C ALA A 239 1.05 -19.32 -0.26
N LEU A 240 -0.07 -18.69 -0.66
CA LEU A 240 -1.43 -19.12 -0.35
C LEU A 240 -2.16 -19.84 -1.50
N GLY A 241 -1.40 -20.40 -2.46
CA GLY A 241 -1.93 -21.35 -3.44
C GLY A 241 -2.42 -20.74 -4.75
N MET A 242 -2.15 -19.46 -5.03
CA MET A 242 -2.37 -18.87 -6.34
C MET A 242 -1.05 -18.78 -7.12
N PRO A 243 -0.78 -19.69 -8.07
CA PRO A 243 0.40 -19.59 -8.91
C PRO A 243 0.35 -18.33 -9.79
N VAL A 244 1.42 -17.54 -9.74
CA VAL A 244 1.63 -16.36 -10.60
C VAL A 244 2.94 -16.54 -11.36
N SER A 245 2.86 -16.56 -12.68
CA SER A 245 4.01 -16.65 -13.59
C SER A 245 4.88 -15.39 -13.54
N ALA A 246 6.10 -15.47 -14.09
CA ALA A 246 6.99 -14.31 -14.16
C ALA A 246 6.43 -13.18 -15.05
N ALA A 247 5.67 -13.51 -16.10
CA ALA A 247 5.02 -12.53 -16.97
C ALA A 247 3.90 -11.79 -16.21
N GLU A 248 3.02 -12.54 -15.55
CA GLU A 248 1.95 -11.95 -14.71
C GLU A 248 2.52 -11.12 -13.56
N GLY A 249 3.61 -11.57 -12.94
CA GLY A 249 4.30 -10.81 -11.90
C GLY A 249 4.85 -9.48 -12.43
N ARG A 250 5.47 -9.48 -13.61
CA ARG A 250 5.90 -8.22 -14.28
C ARG A 250 4.73 -7.31 -14.58
N ASP A 251 3.61 -7.84 -15.11
CA ASP A 251 2.42 -7.04 -15.41
C ASP A 251 1.84 -6.38 -14.13
N VAL A 252 1.80 -7.11 -13.00
CA VAL A 252 1.41 -6.55 -11.69
C VAL A 252 2.40 -5.48 -11.24
N MET A 253 3.70 -5.69 -11.41
CA MET A 253 4.70 -4.67 -11.10
C MET A 253 4.53 -3.43 -11.99
N SER A 254 4.22 -3.57 -13.28
CA SER A 254 3.95 -2.42 -14.18
C SER A 254 2.79 -1.57 -13.69
N LEU A 255 1.67 -2.19 -13.29
CA LEU A 255 0.53 -1.49 -12.71
C LEU A 255 0.94 -0.66 -11.49
N TRP A 256 1.58 -1.30 -10.51
CA TRP A 256 1.92 -0.63 -9.26
C TRP A 256 3.08 0.35 -9.41
N ARG A 257 4.00 0.12 -10.34
CA ARG A 257 5.04 1.09 -10.70
C ARG A 257 4.38 2.39 -11.20
N TYR A 258 3.41 2.29 -12.10
CA TYR A 258 2.70 3.45 -12.60
C TYR A 258 1.85 4.14 -11.53
N VAL A 259 1.14 3.36 -10.69
CA VAL A 259 0.43 3.92 -9.52
C VAL A 259 1.39 4.65 -8.58
N GLY A 260 2.57 4.10 -8.30
CA GLY A 260 3.59 4.73 -7.47
C GLY A 260 4.08 6.07 -8.04
N TRP A 261 4.27 6.15 -9.36
CA TRP A 261 4.60 7.39 -10.04
C TRP A 261 3.48 8.44 -9.90
N LEU A 262 2.22 8.03 -10.10
CA LEU A 262 1.04 8.91 -9.91
C LEU A 262 0.89 9.41 -8.48
N LEU A 263 1.36 8.63 -7.49
CA LEU A 263 1.40 9.02 -6.08
C LEU A 263 2.55 10.00 -5.74
N GLY A 264 3.46 10.27 -6.68
CA GLY A 264 4.59 11.17 -6.47
C GLY A 264 5.83 10.50 -5.85
N ILE A 265 5.95 9.18 -5.94
CA ILE A 265 7.19 8.48 -5.60
C ILE A 265 8.22 8.72 -6.71
N ASP A 266 9.46 9.01 -6.34
CA ASP A 266 10.56 9.24 -7.27
C ASP A 266 10.73 8.10 -8.29
N ASP A 267 10.78 8.45 -9.58
CA ASP A 267 10.81 7.46 -10.66
C ASP A 267 11.98 6.47 -10.57
N HIS A 268 13.18 6.96 -10.21
CA HIS A 268 14.40 6.15 -10.14
C HIS A 268 14.39 5.06 -9.04
N VAL A 269 13.44 5.10 -8.09
CA VAL A 269 13.31 4.04 -7.07
C VAL A 269 12.15 3.08 -7.31
N LEU A 270 11.26 3.40 -8.24
CA LEU A 270 10.10 2.57 -8.55
C LEU A 270 10.54 1.26 -9.23
N PRO A 271 10.26 0.10 -8.62
CA PRO A 271 10.73 -1.17 -9.14
C PRO A 271 9.97 -1.59 -10.41
N ALA A 272 10.69 -1.92 -11.46
CA ALA A 272 10.14 -2.48 -12.70
C ALA A 272 9.91 -3.99 -12.63
N THR A 273 10.64 -4.67 -11.74
CA THR A 273 10.59 -6.13 -11.61
C THR A 273 10.34 -6.57 -10.18
N GLU A 274 9.83 -7.80 -9.99
CA GLU A 274 9.65 -8.36 -8.64
C GLU A 274 10.99 -8.50 -7.89
N GLY A 275 12.09 -8.67 -8.62
CA GLY A 275 13.43 -8.73 -8.04
C GLY A 275 13.84 -7.39 -7.44
N GLU A 276 13.68 -6.31 -8.19
CA GLU A 276 13.87 -4.94 -7.70
C GLU A 276 12.89 -4.61 -6.57
N GLY A 277 11.64 -5.03 -6.69
CA GLY A 277 10.63 -4.83 -5.65
C GLY A 277 11.01 -5.49 -4.33
N ARG A 278 11.47 -6.75 -4.36
CA ARG A 278 12.04 -7.40 -3.18
C ARG A 278 13.28 -6.68 -2.67
N ARG A 279 14.13 -6.15 -3.56
CA ARG A 279 15.30 -5.35 -3.17
C ARG A 279 14.91 -4.09 -2.41
N ARG A 280 13.98 -3.31 -2.93
CA ARG A 280 13.45 -2.09 -2.30
C ARG A 280 12.74 -2.39 -0.98
N MET A 281 11.96 -3.47 -0.91
CA MET A 281 11.30 -3.88 0.34
C MET A 281 12.30 -4.23 1.44
N VAL A 282 13.38 -4.95 1.12
CA VAL A 282 14.44 -5.21 2.11
C VAL A 282 15.19 -3.93 2.47
N GLN A 283 15.44 -3.04 1.51
CA GLN A 283 16.08 -1.74 1.79
C GLN A 283 15.27 -0.90 2.77
N VAL A 284 13.98 -0.70 2.49
CA VAL A 284 13.06 0.04 3.36
C VAL A 284 12.99 -0.64 4.73
N GLY A 285 12.71 -1.94 4.75
CA GLY A 285 12.55 -2.68 6.01
C GLY A 285 13.81 -2.75 6.86
N GLN A 286 15.02 -2.74 6.26
CA GLN A 286 16.30 -2.78 6.96
C GLN A 286 16.55 -1.55 7.83
N TYR A 287 15.97 -0.41 7.46
CA TYR A 287 16.13 0.87 8.17
C TYR A 287 14.85 1.32 8.88
N SER A 288 13.80 0.50 8.87
CA SER A 288 12.55 0.75 9.56
C SER A 288 12.70 0.55 11.07
N PRO A 289 12.08 1.42 11.90
CA PRO A 289 12.01 1.20 13.33
C PRO A 289 11.11 0.00 13.67
N GLY A 290 11.36 -0.62 14.81
CA GLY A 290 10.53 -1.68 15.37
C GLY A 290 9.14 -1.20 15.82
N PRO A 291 8.26 -2.10 16.26
CA PRO A 291 6.91 -1.78 16.68
C PRO A 291 6.87 -0.93 17.95
N ASP A 292 5.79 -0.19 18.12
CA ASP A 292 5.52 0.64 19.31
C ASP A 292 4.09 0.43 19.85
N ALA A 293 3.67 1.26 20.81
CA ALA A 293 2.32 1.17 21.36
C ALA A 293 1.23 1.36 20.29
N ASP A 294 1.48 2.21 19.29
CA ASP A 294 0.54 2.47 18.19
C ASP A 294 0.43 1.26 17.25
N SER A 295 1.51 0.49 17.05
CA SER A 295 1.46 -0.82 16.37
C SER A 295 0.41 -1.74 17.01
N ALA A 296 0.40 -1.84 18.33
CA ALA A 296 -0.52 -2.71 19.05
C ALA A 296 -1.97 -2.18 19.04
N VAL A 297 -2.16 -0.85 19.06
CA VAL A 297 -3.48 -0.21 18.91
C VAL A 297 -4.08 -0.53 17.54
N LEU A 298 -3.32 -0.29 16.47
CA LEU A 298 -3.75 -0.54 15.10
C LEU A 298 -3.98 -2.04 14.84
N GLY A 299 -3.10 -2.91 15.35
CA GLY A 299 -3.23 -4.36 15.26
C GLY A 299 -4.52 -4.86 15.90
N ARG A 300 -4.82 -4.45 17.14
CA ARG A 300 -6.09 -4.82 17.80
C ARG A 300 -7.32 -4.25 17.10
N ALA A 301 -7.26 -3.02 16.60
CA ALA A 301 -8.38 -2.40 15.88
C ALA A 301 -8.72 -3.17 14.60
N LEU A 302 -7.70 -3.50 13.80
CA LEU A 302 -7.85 -4.27 12.56
C LEU A 302 -8.29 -5.72 12.82
N TYR A 303 -7.70 -6.39 13.82
CA TYR A 303 -8.12 -7.73 14.19
C TYR A 303 -9.59 -7.75 14.66
N GLY A 304 -10.02 -6.72 15.40
CA GLY A 304 -11.42 -6.52 15.77
C GLY A 304 -12.34 -6.32 14.56
N ASN A 305 -11.90 -5.54 13.56
CA ASN A 305 -12.62 -5.34 12.30
C ASN A 305 -12.91 -6.66 11.56
N TRP A 306 -11.95 -7.58 11.51
CA TRP A 306 -12.15 -8.89 10.87
C TRP A 306 -13.31 -9.69 11.49
N GLY A 307 -13.53 -9.52 12.80
CA GLY A 307 -14.67 -10.10 13.52
C GLY A 307 -16.01 -9.40 13.29
N ARG A 308 -16.05 -8.29 12.54
CA ARG A 308 -17.27 -7.52 12.25
C ARG A 308 -17.76 -7.63 10.81
N HIS A 309 -17.06 -8.36 9.94
CA HIS A 309 -17.50 -8.59 8.56
C HIS A 309 -18.94 -9.09 8.45
N ASN A 310 -19.66 -8.63 7.43
CA ASN A 310 -21.06 -8.95 7.21
C ASN A 310 -21.23 -10.22 6.36
N TYR A 311 -22.05 -11.14 6.85
CA TYR A 311 -22.36 -12.41 6.20
C TYR A 311 -23.87 -12.64 6.16
N PRO A 312 -24.41 -13.24 5.08
CA PRO A 312 -25.86 -13.41 4.91
C PRO A 312 -26.48 -14.48 5.81
N VAL A 313 -25.69 -15.45 6.29
CA VAL A 313 -26.17 -16.61 7.07
C VAL A 313 -25.14 -16.96 8.13
N LEU A 314 -25.56 -17.37 9.32
CA LEU A 314 -24.71 -17.80 10.44
C LEU A 314 -23.64 -16.75 10.82
N GLN A 315 -24.02 -15.47 10.83
CA GLN A 315 -23.10 -14.33 10.94
C GLN A 315 -22.15 -14.44 12.15
N GLY A 316 -22.67 -14.79 13.33
CA GLY A 316 -21.85 -14.90 14.55
C GLY A 316 -20.74 -15.94 14.46
N ILE A 317 -21.05 -17.13 13.92
CA ILE A 317 -20.07 -18.22 13.75
C ILE A 317 -19.08 -17.85 12.66
N ARG A 318 -19.56 -17.37 11.50
CA ARG A 318 -18.71 -17.01 10.36
C ARG A 318 -17.73 -15.90 10.68
N ARG A 319 -18.15 -14.88 11.43
CA ARG A 319 -17.28 -13.81 11.94
C ARG A 319 -16.13 -14.36 12.77
N LYS A 320 -16.44 -15.21 13.77
CA LYS A 320 -15.41 -15.81 14.64
C LYS A 320 -14.46 -16.71 13.86
N VAL A 321 -14.98 -17.57 12.99
CA VAL A 321 -14.16 -18.47 12.16
C VAL A 321 -13.29 -17.68 11.20
N HIS A 322 -13.83 -16.66 10.53
CA HIS A 322 -13.05 -15.87 9.58
C HIS A 322 -12.00 -14.99 10.25
N GLN A 323 -12.28 -14.43 11.43
CA GLN A 323 -11.30 -13.69 12.22
C GLN A 323 -10.10 -14.58 12.60
N ARG A 324 -10.36 -15.81 13.08
CA ARG A 324 -9.31 -16.80 13.38
C ARG A 324 -8.60 -17.33 12.14
N TYR A 325 -9.30 -17.42 11.01
CA TYR A 325 -8.72 -17.74 9.72
C TYR A 325 -7.72 -16.66 9.28
N LEU A 326 -8.08 -15.37 9.36
CA LEU A 326 -7.15 -14.28 9.05
C LEU A 326 -6.00 -14.18 10.08
N GLY A 327 -6.28 -14.41 11.37
CA GLY A 327 -5.23 -14.53 12.40
C GLY A 327 -4.25 -15.66 12.11
N SER A 328 -4.75 -16.82 11.66
CA SER A 328 -3.93 -17.97 11.25
C SER A 328 -3.04 -17.65 10.06
N LEU A 329 -3.53 -16.90 9.06
CA LEU A 329 -2.72 -16.40 7.96
C LEU A 329 -1.68 -15.39 8.42
N GLU A 330 -2.06 -14.45 9.29
CA GLU A 330 -1.14 -13.43 9.80
C GLU A 330 0.04 -14.03 10.56
N THR A 331 -0.17 -15.10 11.35
CA THR A 331 0.92 -15.81 12.03
C THR A 331 2.01 -16.28 11.07
N VAL A 332 1.68 -16.61 9.82
CA VAL A 332 2.65 -17.02 8.80
C VAL A 332 3.53 -15.85 8.35
N PHE A 333 2.95 -14.65 8.24
CA PHE A 333 3.64 -13.47 7.70
C PHE A 333 4.35 -12.65 8.77
N ALA A 334 3.70 -12.39 9.91
CA ALA A 334 4.26 -11.63 11.02
C ALA A 334 5.07 -12.50 12.00
N GLY A 335 4.83 -13.82 12.02
CA GLY A 335 5.43 -14.73 12.99
C GLY A 335 4.94 -14.52 14.44
N PRO A 336 5.41 -15.35 15.38
CA PRO A 336 4.96 -15.30 16.78
C PRO A 336 5.36 -14.01 17.51
N TRP A 337 6.46 -13.37 17.10
CA TRP A 337 6.87 -12.08 17.65
C TRP A 337 6.02 -10.94 17.11
N GLY A 338 5.78 -10.91 15.79
CA GLY A 338 4.94 -9.88 15.18
C GLY A 338 3.51 -9.91 15.70
N THR A 339 2.90 -11.08 15.87
CA THR A 339 1.54 -11.17 16.46
C THR A 339 1.49 -10.68 17.91
N ARG A 340 2.53 -10.96 18.70
CA ARG A 340 2.68 -10.43 20.06
C ARG A 340 2.81 -8.90 20.05
N ASP A 341 3.66 -8.36 19.19
CA ASP A 341 3.90 -6.92 19.06
C ASP A 341 2.65 -6.16 18.59
N LEU A 342 1.84 -6.78 17.73
CA LEU A 342 0.53 -6.27 17.29
C LEU A 342 -0.58 -6.42 18.33
N GLY A 343 -0.32 -7.16 19.42
CA GLY A 343 -1.31 -7.43 20.47
C GLY A 343 -2.49 -8.29 20.02
N ILE A 344 -2.28 -9.20 19.05
CA ILE A 344 -3.31 -10.10 18.53
C ILE A 344 -3.04 -11.55 18.94
N PRO A 345 -4.05 -12.44 18.96
CA PRO A 345 -3.84 -13.85 19.28
C PRO A 345 -2.93 -14.53 18.27
N MET A 346 -2.06 -15.42 18.76
CA MET A 346 -1.29 -16.32 17.91
C MET A 346 -2.15 -17.55 17.57
N ASP A 347 -2.60 -17.64 16.33
CA ASP A 347 -3.32 -18.80 15.80
C ASP A 347 -2.35 -19.72 15.02
N LEU A 348 -2.52 -21.04 15.14
CA LEU A 348 -1.76 -22.01 14.33
C LEU A 348 -2.03 -21.78 12.84
N PRO A 349 -1.06 -22.03 11.92
CA PRO A 349 -1.17 -21.68 10.49
C PRO A 349 -2.06 -22.65 9.67
N TRP A 350 -3.15 -23.16 10.25
CA TRP A 350 -4.09 -24.08 9.59
C TRP A 350 -4.76 -23.48 8.35
N ALA A 351 -4.93 -22.15 8.30
CA ALA A 351 -5.60 -21.47 7.20
C ALA A 351 -4.82 -21.58 5.88
N VAL A 352 -3.50 -21.82 5.92
CA VAL A 352 -2.70 -22.04 4.69
C VAL A 352 -3.22 -23.26 3.93
N ALA A 353 -3.41 -24.40 4.59
CA ALA A 353 -3.95 -25.59 3.94
C ALA A 353 -5.35 -25.34 3.35
N VAL A 354 -6.18 -24.55 4.05
CA VAL A 354 -7.52 -24.16 3.58
C VAL A 354 -7.45 -23.25 2.36
N THR A 355 -6.55 -22.25 2.34
CA THR A 355 -6.34 -21.39 1.16
C THR A 355 -5.93 -22.21 -0.06
N TRP A 356 -4.99 -23.13 0.11
CA TRP A 356 -4.54 -24.03 -0.97
C TRP A 356 -5.69 -24.90 -1.47
N ALA A 357 -6.41 -25.59 -0.59
CA ALA A 357 -7.54 -26.42 -0.97
C ALA A 357 -8.64 -25.63 -1.70
N ARG A 358 -8.90 -24.39 -1.27
CA ARG A 358 -9.95 -23.54 -1.84
C ARG A 358 -9.56 -22.88 -3.17
N HIS A 359 -8.32 -22.41 -3.30
CA HIS A 359 -7.91 -21.56 -4.42
C HIS A 359 -7.06 -22.28 -5.46
N ALA A 360 -6.19 -23.21 -5.05
CA ALA A 360 -5.24 -23.84 -5.96
C ALA A 360 -5.92 -24.55 -7.15
N PRO A 361 -6.98 -25.37 -6.99
CA PRO A 361 -7.55 -26.12 -8.13
C PRO A 361 -7.98 -25.22 -9.28
N VAL A 362 -8.72 -24.14 -8.97
CA VAL A 362 -9.18 -23.17 -9.97
C VAL A 362 -8.01 -22.40 -10.58
N GLN A 363 -7.04 -21.98 -9.76
CA GLN A 363 -5.92 -21.17 -10.23
C GLN A 363 -4.95 -21.98 -11.10
N PHE A 364 -4.72 -23.27 -10.81
CA PHE A 364 -3.98 -24.17 -11.68
C PHE A 364 -4.72 -24.41 -13.00
N ALA A 365 -6.03 -24.66 -12.97
CA ALA A 365 -6.83 -24.79 -14.18
C ALA A 365 -6.81 -23.50 -15.05
N ALA A 366 -6.81 -22.32 -14.41
CA ALA A 366 -6.67 -21.02 -15.08
C ALA A 366 -5.29 -20.80 -15.75
N ARG A 367 -4.27 -21.60 -15.41
CA ARG A 367 -2.99 -21.59 -16.15
C ARG A 367 -3.05 -22.36 -17.46
N LEU A 368 -3.90 -23.38 -17.51
CA LEU A 368 -4.01 -24.28 -18.66
C LEU A 368 -5.12 -23.86 -19.64
N SER A 369 -6.14 -23.15 -19.17
CA SER A 369 -7.28 -22.72 -20.00
C SER A 369 -7.53 -21.21 -19.92
N PRO A 370 -7.46 -20.49 -21.05
CA PRO A 370 -7.87 -19.08 -21.12
C PRO A 370 -9.34 -18.86 -20.74
N VAL A 371 -10.21 -19.85 -20.98
CA VAL A 371 -11.63 -19.79 -20.61
C VAL A 371 -11.79 -19.84 -19.09
N VAL A 372 -11.14 -20.80 -18.43
CA VAL A 372 -11.15 -20.90 -16.96
C VAL A 372 -10.51 -19.67 -16.32
N ARG A 373 -9.46 -19.13 -16.94
CA ARG A 373 -8.82 -17.88 -16.50
C ARG A 373 -9.76 -16.69 -16.53
N ARG A 374 -10.50 -16.50 -17.63
CA ARG A 374 -11.51 -15.44 -17.74
C ARG A 374 -12.58 -15.62 -16.68
N TRP A 375 -13.16 -16.82 -16.59
CA TRP A 375 -14.16 -17.14 -15.56
C TRP A 375 -13.66 -16.90 -14.13
N ALA A 376 -12.43 -17.28 -13.80
CA ALA A 376 -11.84 -17.07 -12.49
C ALA A 376 -11.63 -15.58 -12.19
N THR A 377 -11.31 -14.78 -13.22
CA THR A 377 -11.20 -13.33 -13.14
C THR A 377 -12.56 -12.71 -12.85
N ASP A 378 -13.58 -13.01 -13.67
CA ASP A 378 -14.95 -12.51 -13.50
C ASP A 378 -15.54 -12.91 -12.12
N ARG A 379 -15.29 -14.14 -11.69
CA ARG A 379 -15.66 -14.61 -10.35
C ARG A 379 -14.97 -13.82 -9.25
N GLY A 380 -13.68 -13.51 -9.42
CA GLY A 380 -12.93 -12.70 -8.47
C GLY A 380 -13.46 -11.27 -8.37
N GLU A 381 -13.84 -10.67 -9.50
CA GLU A 381 -14.51 -9.36 -9.56
C GLU A 381 -15.82 -9.35 -8.78
N GLN A 382 -16.67 -10.36 -9.03
CA GLN A 382 -17.93 -10.53 -8.31
C GLN A 382 -17.72 -10.71 -6.81
N GLN A 383 -16.67 -11.44 -6.40
CA GLN A 383 -16.31 -11.61 -4.99
C GLN A 383 -15.93 -10.30 -4.33
N ILE A 384 -15.08 -9.49 -4.97
CA ILE A 384 -14.66 -8.18 -4.48
C ILE A 384 -15.86 -7.23 -4.39
N ALA A 385 -16.67 -7.16 -5.45
CA ALA A 385 -17.87 -6.34 -5.47
C ALA A 385 -18.90 -6.76 -4.40
N THR A 386 -19.03 -8.07 -4.15
CA THR A 386 -19.90 -8.59 -3.08
C THR A 386 -19.37 -8.24 -1.70
N TRP A 387 -18.06 -8.30 -1.48
CA TRP A 387 -17.46 -7.88 -0.22
C TRP A 387 -17.72 -6.38 0.02
N LEU A 388 -17.52 -5.54 -0.99
CA LEU A 388 -17.78 -4.10 -0.89
C LEU A 388 -19.23 -3.82 -0.52
N ARG A 389 -20.21 -4.33 -1.28
CA ARG A 389 -21.64 -4.12 -1.00
C ARG A 389 -22.06 -4.59 0.40
N ARG A 390 -21.50 -5.68 0.90
CA ARG A 390 -21.87 -6.23 2.22
C ARG A 390 -21.26 -5.46 3.38
N ASN A 391 -20.06 -4.91 3.20
CA ASN A 391 -19.32 -4.24 4.25
C ASN A 391 -19.30 -2.72 4.04
N GLU A 392 -20.31 -2.18 3.37
CA GLU A 392 -20.54 -0.74 3.32
C GLU A 392 -20.82 -0.24 4.75
N PRO A 393 -20.05 0.75 5.25
CA PRO A 393 -20.26 1.30 6.58
C PRO A 393 -21.65 1.95 6.66
N ALA A 394 -22.29 1.88 7.83
CA ALA A 394 -23.47 2.68 8.08
C ALA A 394 -23.12 4.17 7.91
N ALA A 395 -24.03 4.95 7.31
CA ALA A 395 -23.87 6.40 7.25
C ALA A 395 -23.65 6.95 8.67
N PRO A 396 -22.73 7.90 8.87
CA PRO A 396 -22.55 8.51 10.18
C PRO A 396 -23.90 9.08 10.65
N VAL A 397 -24.32 8.70 11.85
CA VAL A 397 -25.47 9.33 12.51
C VAL A 397 -25.10 10.80 12.67
N ARG A 398 -25.84 11.69 11.99
CA ARG A 398 -25.59 13.13 11.97
C ARG A 398 -25.79 13.77 13.34
#